data_AF-A0A925P1A0-F1
#
_entry.id   AF-A0A925P1A0-F1
#
_cell.length_a   1.000
_cell.length_b   1.000
_cell.length_c   1.000
_cell.angle_alpha   90.00
_cell.angle_beta   90.00
_cell.angle_gamma   90.00
#
_symmetry.space_group_name_H-M   'P 1'
#
loop_
_entity.id
_entity.type
_entity.pdbx_description
1 polymer ?
#
loop_
_entity_poly.entity_id
_entity_poly.type
_entity_poly.pdbx_seq_one_letter_code
_entity_poly.pdbx_strand_id
1 'polypeptide(L)' 'MDKKYLLAFDLGASSGRAILGILSDGKLELKEIHRFVNQMQLINGHYFWNIFSLFNELKTGL' A
#
# COMPACT_ATOMS: atom_id res chain seq x y z
N MET A 1 -23.87 -6.41 -14.57
CA MET A 1 -23.16 -7.08 -13.45
C MET A 1 -22.41 -5.99 -12.70
N ASP A 2 -22.42 -6.02 -11.37
CA ASP A 2 -21.85 -4.95 -10.56
C ASP A 2 -20.32 -5.02 -10.54
N LYS A 3 -19.69 -3.92 -10.92
CA LYS A 3 -18.23 -3.75 -10.88
C LYS A 3 -17.81 -3.39 -9.46
N LYS A 4 -16.98 -4.23 -8.84
CA LYS A 4 -16.46 -3.99 -7.48
C LYS A 4 -15.04 -3.44 -7.56
N TYR A 5 -14.79 -2.37 -6.84
CA TYR A 5 -13.47 -1.76 -6.67
C TYR A 5 -12.99 -2.02 -5.25
N LEU A 6 -11.82 -2.62 -5.11
CA LEU A 6 -11.20 -2.97 -3.84
C LEU A 6 -9.79 -2.39 -3.83
N LEU A 7 -9.42 -1.71 -2.76
CA LEU A 7 -8.06 -1.22 -2.59
C LEU A 7 -7.34 -2.07 -1.55
N ALA A 8 -6.21 -2.64 -1.93
CA ALA A 8 -5.34 -3.41 -1.04
C ALA A 8 -4.02 -2.65 -0.82
N PHE A 9 -3.57 -2.61 0.43
CA PHE A 9 -2.24 -2.15 0.77
C PHE A 9 -1.36 -3.34 1.18
N ASP A 10 -0.21 -3.46 0.54
CA ASP A 10 0.81 -4.47 0.82
C ASP A 10 2.03 -3.74 1.42
N LEU A 11 2.28 -3.97 2.71
CA LEU A 11 3.32 -3.28 3.48
C LEU A 11 4.48 -4.24 3.78
N GLY A 12 5.48 -4.23 2.91
CA GLY A 12 6.71 -5.01 3.09
C GLY A 12 7.75 -4.26 3.93
N ALA A 13 8.81 -4.98 4.33
CA ALA A 13 9.87 -4.40 5.16
C ALA A 13 10.71 -3.31 4.46
N SER A 14 10.77 -3.30 3.13
CA SER A 14 11.57 -2.31 2.38
C SER A 14 10.73 -1.41 1.47
N SER A 15 9.50 -1.83 1.15
CA SER A 15 8.60 -1.08 0.28
C SER A 15 7.16 -1.36 0.66
N GLY A 16 6.27 -0.46 0.28
CA GLY A 16 4.84 -0.70 0.28
C GLY A 16 4.21 -0.32 -1.05
N ARG A 17 2.99 -0.81 -1.28
CA ARG A 17 2.22 -0.48 -2.48
C ARG A 17 0.71 -0.51 -2.21
N ALA A 18 -0.01 0.27 -3.01
CA ALA A 18 -1.46 0.25 -3.10
C ALA A 18 -1.87 -0.37 -4.44
N ILE A 19 -2.75 -1.38 -4.40
CA ILE A 19 -3.22 -2.12 -5.56
C ILE A 19 -4.74 -1.99 -5.64
N LEU A 20 -5.22 -1.40 -6.73
CA LEU A 20 -6.63 -1.38 -7.07
C LEU A 20 -7.00 -2.71 -7.76
N GLY A 21 -7.85 -3.49 -7.11
CA GLY A 21 -8.53 -4.64 -7.69
C GLY A 21 -9.90 -4.26 -8.24
N ILE A 22 -10.16 -4.66 -9.48
CA ILE A 22 -11.42 -4.43 -10.18
C ILE A 22 -12.01 -5.79 -10.52
N LEU A 23 -13.12 -6.17 -9.87
CA LEU A 23 -13.83 -7.41 -10.13
C LEU A 23 -15.07 -7.12 -10.96
N SER A 24 -15.10 -7.59 -12.20
CA SER A 24 -16.23 -7.49 -13.13
C SER A 24 -16.36 -8.77 -13.92
N ASP A 25 -17.59 -9.28 -14.08
CA ASP A 25 -17.89 -10.44 -14.94
C ASP A 25 -17.01 -11.68 -14.65
N GLY A 26 -16.75 -11.92 -13.36
CA GLY A 26 -15.90 -13.03 -12.89
C GLY A 26 -14.40 -12.86 -13.17
N LYS A 27 -13.97 -11.71 -13.70
CA LYS A 27 -12.58 -11.38 -14.00
C LYS A 27 -12.05 -10.34 -13.02
N LEU A 28 -10.84 -10.60 -12.52
CA LEU A 28 -10.09 -9.67 -11.66
C LEU A 28 -9.01 -8.97 -12.50
N GLU A 29 -9.09 -7.64 -12.55
CA GLU A 29 -8.01 -6.78 -13.02
C GLU A 29 -7.30 -6.15 -11.82
N LEU A 30 -5.97 -6.12 -11.86
CA LEU A 30 -5.14 -5.53 -10.80
C LEU A 30 -4.31 -4.38 -11.38
N LYS A 31 -4.35 -3.23 -10.70
CA LYS A 31 -3.54 -2.07 -11.04
C LYS A 31 -2.78 -1.59 -9.82
N GLU A 32 -1.46 -1.57 -9.90
CA GLU A 32 -0.66 -0.85 -8.92
C GLU A 32 -0.86 0.66 -9.14
N ILE A 33 -1.36 1.35 -8.13
CA ILE A 33 -1.68 2.79 -8.22
C ILE A 33 -0.74 3.66 -7.39
N HIS A 34 -0.03 3.05 -6.43
CA HIS A 34 0.98 3.73 -5.62
C HIS A 34 2.05 2.75 -5.16
N ARG A 35 3.30 3.20 -5.12
CA ARG A 35 4.45 2.46 -4.60
C ARG A 35 5.36 3.42 -3.86
N PHE A 36 5.82 3.00 -2.69
CA PHE A 36 6.65 3.81 -1.81
C PHE A 36 7.72 2.97 -1.11
N VAL A 37 8.75 3.65 -0.62
CA VAL A 37 9.80 3.04 0.20
C VAL A 37 9.29 2.93 1.64
N ASN A 38 9.48 1.77 2.26
CA ASN A 38 9.24 1.59 3.68
C ASN A 38 10.59 1.47 4.38
N GLN A 39 11.09 2.59 4.91
CA GLN A 39 12.40 2.63 5.55
C GLN A 39 12.27 2.62 7.07
N MET A 40 12.98 1.69 7.73
CA MET A 40 13.14 1.74 9.18
C MET A 40 14.02 2.92 9.58
N GLN A 41 13.65 3.57 10.67
CA GLN A 41 14.41 4.66 11.27
C GLN A 41 15.22 4.15 12.46
N LEU A 42 16.49 4.53 12.51
CA LEU A 42 17.37 4.28 13.65
C LEU A 42 17.17 5.41 14.67
N ILE A 43 16.61 5.09 15.84
CA ILE A 43 16.35 6.02 16.94
C ILE A 43 16.98 5.43 18.20
N ASN A 44 17.92 6.17 18.81
CA ASN A 44 18.63 5.76 20.02
C ASN A 44 19.19 4.32 19.96
N GLY A 45 19.75 3.92 18.82
CA GLY A 45 20.36 2.60 18.63
C GLY A 45 19.38 1.46 18.26
N HIS A 46 18.10 1.74 18.13
CA HIS A 46 17.08 0.75 17.76
C HIS A 46 16.35 1.13 16.47
N TYR A 47 15.95 0.13 15.69
CA TYR A 47 15.20 0.33 14.46
C TYR A 47 13.69 0.30 14.69
N PHE A 48 12.99 1.31 14.16
CA PHE A 48 11.54 1.44 14.24
C PHE A 48 10.93 1.68 12.85
N TRP A 49 9.70 1.23 12.64
CA TRP A 49 8.90 1.67 11.50
C TRP A 49 8.45 3.12 11.70
N ASN A 50 8.58 3.94 10.66
CA ASN A 50 8.02 5.28 10.69
C ASN A 50 6.52 5.25 10.37
N ILE A 51 5.69 5.13 11.41
CA ILE A 51 4.23 5.05 11.28
C ILE A 51 3.62 6.32 10.65
N PHE A 52 4.19 7.50 10.89
CA PHE A 52 3.70 8.74 10.28
C PHE A 52 3.96 8.78 8.78
N SER A 53 5.14 8.33 8.34
CA SER A 53 5.43 8.19 6.91
C SER A 53 4.50 7.16 6.28
N LEU A 54 4.36 5.97 6.88
CA LEU A 54 3.46 4.94 6.39
C LEU A 54 2.02 5.47 6.25
N PHE A 55 1.51 6.18 7.26
CA PHE A 55 0.17 6.77 7.20
C PHE A 55 0.03 7.82 6.09
N ASN A 56 1.07 8.64 5.85
CA ASN A 56 1.06 9.55 4.71
C ASN A 56 1.01 8.81 3.38
N GLU A 57 1.77 7.73 3.22
CA GLU A 57 1.73 6.91 2.01
C GLU A 57 0.38 6.22 1.79
N LEU A 58 -0.26 5.75 2.87
CA LEU A 58 -1.63 5.21 2.81
C LEU A 58 -2.63 6.27 2.32
N LYS A 59 -2.52 7.52 2.80
CA LYS A 59 -3.36 8.63 2.31
C LYS A 59 -3.08 8.99 0.86
N THR A 60 -1.83 8.92 0.42
CA THR A 60 -1.47 9.18 -0.99
C THR A 60 -2.04 8.11 -1.93
N GLY A 61 -2.11 6.86 -1.48
CA GLY A 61 -2.64 5.75 -2.26
C GLY A 61 -4.17 5.59 -2.22
N LEU A 62 -4.87 6.39 -1.40
CA LEU A 62 -6.34 6.45 -1.30
C LEU A 62 -6.91 7.50 -2.28
#